data_AF-A0A9D4CYX8-F1
#
_entry.id   AF-A0A9D4CYX8-F1
#
_cell.length_a   1.000
_cell.length_b   1.000
_cell.length_c   1.000
_cell.angle_alpha   90.00
_cell.angle_beta   90.00
_cell.angle_gamma   90.00
#
_symmetry.space_group_name_H-M   'P 1'
#
loop_
_entity.id
_entity.type
_entity.pdbx_description
1 polymer ?
#
loop_
_entity_poly.entity_id
_entity_poly.type
_entity_poly.pdbx_seq_one_letter_code
_entity_poly.pdbx_strand_id
1 'polypeptide(L)'
;MEDFLLKCDVHKDKKLKMFCQDHSQLCCTDCAFLNHSKCTDVALITDSVKTMSVDMQQLSNSLETILDELNKLKKCTRVYN
;
A
#
# COMPACT_ATOMS: atom_id res chain seq x y z
N MET A 1 1.48 22.46 10.09
CA MET A 1 1.65 21.12 9.50
C MET A 1 1.50 21.32 8.01
N GLU A 2 2.63 21.31 7.30
CA GLU A 2 2.73 21.84 5.95
C GLU A 2 1.88 21.01 4.97
N ASP A 3 0.94 21.71 4.34
CA ASP A 3 0.08 21.28 3.26
C ASP A 3 1.03 20.91 2.10
N PHE A 4 1.42 19.64 1.94
CA PHE A 4 2.19 19.21 0.78
C PHE A 4 1.28 19.35 -0.45
N LEU A 5 1.32 20.54 -1.06
CA LEU A 5 0.50 20.98 -2.18
C LEU A 5 0.96 20.30 -3.49
N LEU A 6 0.93 18.98 -3.53
CA LEU A 6 0.99 18.25 -4.80
C LEU A 6 -0.31 18.56 -5.55
N LYS A 7 -0.18 19.36 -6.60
CA LYS A 7 -1.28 19.73 -7.50
C LYS A 7 -1.37 18.71 -8.63
N CYS A 8 -2.57 18.56 -9.17
CA CYS A 8 -2.75 17.76 -10.37
C CYS A 8 -2.17 18.48 -11.58
N ASP A 9 -1.38 17.77 -12.39
CA ASP A 9 -0.78 18.30 -13.62
C ASP A 9 -1.84 18.70 -14.66
N VAL A 10 -2.98 17.99 -14.67
CA VAL A 10 -4.11 18.26 -15.57
C VAL A 10 -5.05 19.31 -14.99
N HIS A 11 -5.41 19.18 -13.72
CA HIS A 11 -6.35 20.06 -13.03
C HIS A 11 -5.59 20.97 -12.05
N LYS A 12 -4.99 22.05 -12.57
CA LYS A 12 -4.02 22.92 -11.87
C LYS A 12 -4.48 23.51 -10.53
N ASP A 13 -5.80 23.62 -10.31
CA ASP A 13 -6.39 24.14 -9.07
C ASP A 13 -6.76 23.04 -8.06
N LYS A 14 -6.63 21.77 -8.45
CA LYS A 14 -6.98 20.61 -7.63
C LYS A 14 -5.74 20.01 -7.00
N LYS A 15 -5.85 19.66 -5.72
CA LYS A 15 -4.81 18.92 -4.98
C LYS A 15 -4.95 17.42 -5.23
N LEU A 16 -3.83 16.70 -5.25
CA LEU A 16 -3.81 15.24 -5.22
C LEU A 16 -4.26 14.79 -3.82
N LYS A 17 -5.36 14.05 -3.75
CA LYS A 17 -5.97 13.57 -2.49
C LYS A 17 -6.32 12.09 -2.53
N MET A 18 -6.34 11.52 -3.72
CA MET A 18 -6.75 10.15 -4.00
C MET A 18 -5.54 9.35 -4.48
N PHE A 19 -5.56 8.05 -4.25
CA PHE A 19 -4.61 7.08 -4.78
C PHE A 19 -5.39 6.00 -5.52
N CYS A 20 -5.02 5.74 -6.77
CA CYS A 20 -5.53 4.64 -7.55
C CYS A 20 -4.55 3.47 -7.43
N GLN A 21 -5.00 2.37 -6.82
CA GLN A 21 -4.17 1.20 -6.58
C GLN A 21 -3.94 0.39 -7.85
N ASP A 22 -4.94 0.30 -8.74
CA ASP A 22 -4.85 -0.38 -10.04
C ASP A 22 -3.69 0.15 -10.90
N HIS A 23 -3.41 1.46 -10.82
CA HIS A 23 -2.33 2.13 -11.57
C HIS A 23 -1.15 2.52 -10.69
N SER A 24 -1.25 2.33 -9.37
CA SER A 24 -0.27 2.79 -8.37
C SER A 24 0.09 4.28 -8.51
N GLN A 25 -0.93 5.13 -8.70
CA GLN A 25 -0.75 6.57 -8.99
C GLN A 25 -1.59 7.47 -8.09
N LEU A 26 -1.05 8.65 -7.77
CA LEU A 26 -1.77 9.72 -7.08
C LEU A 26 -2.63 10.51 -8.07
N CYS A 27 -3.87 10.80 -7.68
CA CYS A 27 -4.80 11.56 -8.50
C CYS A 27 -5.63 12.55 -7.68
N CYS A 28 -6.19 13.56 -8.36
CA CYS A 28 -7.21 14.44 -7.77
C CYS A 28 -8.60 13.83 -7.95
N THR A 29 -9.60 14.41 -7.29
CA THR A 29 -11.01 13.98 -7.38
C THR A 29 -11.54 13.93 -8.81
N ASP A 30 -11.13 14.90 -9.64
CA ASP A 30 -11.65 15.01 -11.01
C ASP A 30 -11.00 13.95 -11.90
N CYS A 31 -9.70 13.68 -11.74
CA CYS A 31 -9.04 12.54 -12.39
C CYS A 31 -9.65 11.21 -11.94
N ALA A 32 -9.99 11.06 -10.65
CA ALA A 32 -10.64 9.87 -10.15
C ALA A 32 -11.98 9.61 -10.87
N PHE A 33 -12.78 10.65 -11.08
CA PHE A 33 -14.07 10.55 -11.76
C PHE A 33 -13.95 10.40 -13.29
N LEU A 34 -13.04 11.14 -13.93
CA LEU A 34 -12.97 11.18 -15.39
C LEU A 34 -12.13 10.05 -15.98
N ASN A 35 -10.97 9.76 -15.37
CA ASN A 35 -9.98 8.84 -15.93
C ASN A 35 -9.92 7.49 -15.18
N HIS A 36 -10.23 7.49 -13.89
CA HIS A 36 -10.18 6.29 -13.06
C HIS A 36 -11.57 5.80 -12.63
N SER A 37 -12.66 6.22 -13.30
CA SER A 37 -14.02 5.77 -12.97
C SER A 37 -14.26 4.27 -13.17
N LYS A 38 -13.43 3.64 -14.00
CA LYS A 38 -13.46 2.19 -14.25
C LYS A 38 -12.46 1.42 -13.39
N CYS A 39 -11.63 2.12 -12.60
CA CYS A 39 -10.75 1.48 -11.65
C CYS A 39 -11.56 0.96 -10.48
N THR A 40 -11.19 -0.22 -10.00
CA THR A 40 -11.91 -0.88 -8.91
C THR A 40 -11.46 -0.30 -7.57
N ASP A 41 -10.20 0.10 -7.47
CA ASP A 41 -9.60 0.50 -6.21
C ASP A 41 -8.99 1.90 -6.29
N VAL A 42 -9.81 2.89 -5.95
CA VAL A 42 -9.43 4.30 -5.84
C VAL A 42 -9.93 4.85 -4.50
N ALA A 43 -9.00 5.22 -3.64
CA ALA A 43 -9.30 5.64 -2.26
C ALA A 43 -8.56 6.93 -1.88
N LEU A 44 -8.90 7.50 -0.73
CA LEU A 44 -8.14 8.62 -0.17
C LEU A 44 -6.73 8.16 0.19
N ILE A 45 -5.72 8.99 -0.08
CA ILE A 45 -4.30 8.68 0.22
C ILE A 45 -4.15 8.30 1.70
N THR A 46 -4.82 9.00 2.60
CA THR A 46 -4.76 8.74 4.05
C THR A 46 -5.26 7.35 4.42
N ASP A 47 -6.25 6.84 3.69
CA ASP A 47 -6.83 5.53 3.95
C ASP A 47 -5.99 4.45 3.31
N SER A 48 -5.51 4.67 2.07
CA SER A 48 -4.55 3.78 1.41
C SER A 48 -3.27 3.60 2.25
N VAL A 49 -2.71 4.67 2.80
CA VAL A 49 -1.52 4.59 3.67
C VAL A 49 -1.78 3.78 4.93
N LYS A 50 -2.96 3.93 5.55
CA LYS A 50 -3.34 3.12 6.72
C LYS A 50 -3.44 1.64 6.35
N THR A 51 -4.14 1.31 5.27
CA THR A 51 -4.27 -0.08 4.80
C THR A 51 -2.90 -0.68 4.50
N MET A 52 -2.07 0.02 3.71
CA MET A 52 -0.71 -0.42 3.42
C MET A 52 0.13 -0.62 4.69
N SER A 53 -0.03 0.23 5.71
CA SER A 53 0.69 0.06 6.97
C SER A 53 0.27 -1.20 7.73
N VAL A 54 -1.02 -1.55 7.70
CA VAL A 54 -1.55 -2.78 8.31
C VAL A 54 -1.06 -4.01 7.54
N ASP A 55 -1.13 -3.98 6.21
CA ASP A 55 -0.68 -5.08 5.36
C ASP A 55 0.82 -5.36 5.56
N MET A 56 1.65 -4.30 5.67
CA MET A 56 3.07 -4.44 5.95
C MET A 56 3.35 -5.05 7.33
N GLN A 57 2.57 -4.68 8.36
CA GLN A 57 2.70 -5.29 9.68
C GLN A 57 2.32 -6.77 9.65
N GLN A 58 1.23 -7.13 8.97
CA GLN A 58 0.81 -8.52 8.82
C GLN A 58 1.87 -9.34 8.08
N LEU A 59 2.43 -8.80 6.99
CA LEU A 59 3.51 -9.45 6.25
C LEU A 59 4.75 -9.67 7.13
N SER A 60 5.14 -8.67 7.93
CA SER A 60 6.26 -8.80 8.87
C SER A 60 6.04 -9.95 9.85
N ASN A 61 4.86 -10.03 10.45
CA ASN A 61 4.52 -11.09 11.40
C ASN A 61 4.52 -12.48 10.75
N SER A 62 4.01 -12.59 9.52
CA SER A 62 4.06 -13.84 8.75
C SER A 62 5.50 -14.26 8.45
N LEU A 63 6.36 -13.33 8.06
CA LEU A 63 7.78 -13.61 7.81
C LEU A 63 8.51 -14.09 9.06
N GLU A 64 8.27 -13.47 10.21
CA GLU A 64 8.82 -13.92 11.51
C GLU A 64 8.39 -15.35 11.83
N THR A 65 7.11 -15.68 11.63
CA THR A 65 6.56 -17.02 11.88
C THR A 65 7.25 -18.07 10.99
N ILE A 66 7.40 -17.79 9.69
CA ILE A 66 8.07 -18.69 8.75
C ILE A 66 9.54 -18.90 9.14
N LEU A 67 10.25 -17.83 9.52
CA LEU A 67 11.64 -17.94 9.98
C LEU A 67 11.75 -18.85 11.22
N ASP A 68 10.81 -18.73 12.15
CA ASP A 68 10.75 -19.55 13.35
C ASP A 68 10.53 -21.03 13.04
N GLU A 69 9.61 -21.33 12.10
CA GLU A 69 9.36 -22.69 11.62
C GLU A 69 10.59 -23.29 10.91
N LEU A 70 11.23 -22.53 10.02
CA LEU A 70 12.48 -22.95 9.36
C LEU A 70 13.59 -23.24 10.37
N ASN A 71 13.71 -22.44 11.43
CA ASN A 71 14.69 -22.67 12.49
C ASN A 71 14.39 -23.93 13.31
N LYS A 72 13.12 -24.23 13.58
CA LYS A 72 12.70 -25.48 14.24
C LYS A 72 13.04 -26.69 13.37
N LEU A 73 12.75 -26.64 12.07
CA LEU A 73 13.09 -27.71 11.13
C LEU A 73 14.60 -27.95 11.06
N LYS A 74 15.41 -26.89 10.95
CA LYS A 74 16.88 -27.01 10.97
C LYS A 74 17.42 -27.70 12.22
N LYS A 75 16.81 -27.44 13.38
CA LYS A 75 17.18 -28.12 14.64
C LYS A 75 16.84 -29.61 14.59
N CYS A 76 15.67 -29.98 14.07
CA CYS A 76 15.26 -31.38 13.92
C CYS A 76 16.13 -32.18 12.95
N THR A 77 16.59 -31.59 11.84
CA THR A 77 17.48 -32.27 10.88
C THR A 77 18.87 -32.58 11.44
N ARG A 78 19.32 -31.83 12.47
CA ARG A 78 20.63 -32.00 13.10
C ARG A 78 20.71 -33.17 14.10
N VAL A 79 19.57 -33.77 14.46
CA VAL A 79 19.49 -34.89 15.41
C VAL A 79 19.55 -36.25 14.68
N TYR A 80 19.41 -36.28 13.36
CA TYR A 80 19.34 -37.50 12.54
C TYR A 80 20.57 -37.78 11.66
N ASN A 81 21.70 -37.07 11.85
CA ASN A 81 23.00 -37.33 11.20
C ASN A 81 24.11 -37.46 12.23
#